data_AF-A0A349EP90-F1
#
_entry.id   AF-A0A349EP90-F1
#
_cell.length_a   1.000
_cell.length_b   1.000
_cell.length_c   1.000
_cell.angle_alpha   90.00
_cell.angle_beta   90.00
_cell.angle_gamma   90.00
#
_symmetry.space_group_name_H-M   'P 1'
#
loop_
_entity.id
_entity.type
_entity.pdbx_description
1 polymer ?
#
loop_
_entity_poly.entity_id
_entity_poly.type
_entity_poly.pdbx_seq_one_letter_code
_entity_poly.pdbx_strand_id
1 'polypeptide(L)'
;MRTYSRWFMLFCILLPATVYSAGGADAIVGVWWNQEKDAHIELYKCGQEYCGRIVWLKEPDYPADSREGVPGTAKLDHNNPDPALRKIPVVGLRI
;
A
#
# COMPACT_ATOMS: atom_id res chain seq x y z
N MET A 1 -0.96 7.40 -71.97
CA MET A 1 -1.76 6.83 -70.87
C MET A 1 -0.93 5.81 -70.12
N ARG A 2 -0.55 6.10 -68.86
CA ARG A 2 -0.15 5.11 -67.83
C ARG A 2 0.01 5.87 -66.51
N THR A 3 -1.12 6.15 -65.88
CA THR A 3 -1.22 6.75 -64.55
C THR A 3 -1.06 5.65 -63.51
N TYR A 4 0.17 5.39 -63.06
CA TYR A 4 0.42 4.58 -61.88
C TYR A 4 1.49 5.29 -61.05
N SER A 5 1.08 6.11 -60.09
CA SER A 5 1.82 6.37 -58.84
C SER A 5 1.13 7.46 -58.01
N ARG A 6 -0.16 7.28 -57.68
CA ARG A 6 -0.82 8.06 -56.60
C ARG A 6 -1.59 7.18 -55.63
N TRP A 7 -1.31 5.88 -55.68
CA TRP A 7 -1.86 4.86 -54.80
C TRP A 7 -0.70 4.11 -54.12
N PHE A 8 0.31 4.85 -53.66
CA PHE A 8 1.13 4.32 -52.56
C PHE A 8 0.26 4.42 -51.31
N MET A 9 -0.58 3.40 -51.17
CA MET A 9 -1.32 2.97 -50.00
C MET A 9 -1.01 3.83 -48.76
N LEU A 10 -1.90 4.78 -48.48
CA LEU A 10 -2.23 5.20 -47.13
C LEU A 10 -2.83 3.99 -46.39
N PHE A 11 -1.99 3.00 -46.09
CA PHE A 11 -2.29 1.95 -45.13
C PHE A 11 -1.50 2.30 -43.86
N CYS A 12 -1.83 3.47 -43.28
CA CYS A 12 -1.48 3.75 -41.90
C CYS A 12 -2.24 2.75 -41.05
N ILE A 13 -1.51 1.74 -40.61
CA ILE A 13 -1.93 0.69 -39.69
C ILE A 13 -2.55 1.38 -38.45
N LEU A 14 -3.87 1.36 -38.38
CA LEU A 14 -4.62 1.61 -37.16
C LEU A 14 -4.40 0.41 -36.24
N LEU A 15 -3.27 0.38 -35.54
CA LEU A 15 -3.10 -0.46 -34.37
C LEU A 15 -4.06 0.08 -33.29
N PRO A 16 -5.06 -0.68 -32.83
CA PRO A 16 -5.84 -0.27 -31.68
C PRO A 16 -4.89 -0.19 -30.48
N ALA A 17 -4.68 1.01 -29.95
CA ALA A 17 -4.01 1.19 -28.69
C ALA A 17 -4.91 0.57 -27.60
N THR A 18 -4.52 -0.61 -27.11
CA THR A 18 -5.14 -1.17 -25.92
C THR A 18 -4.75 -0.28 -24.75
N VAL A 19 -5.71 0.53 -24.30
CA VAL A 19 -5.54 1.33 -23.09
C VAL A 19 -5.52 0.33 -21.92
N TYR A 20 -4.32 -0.06 -21.49
CA TYR A 20 -4.16 -0.70 -20.19
C TYR A 20 -4.54 0.33 -19.13
N SER A 21 -5.73 0.16 -18.53
CA SER A 21 -6.10 0.91 -17.33
C SER A 21 -5.19 0.43 -16.19
N ALA A 22 -4.05 1.09 -16.02
CA ALA A 22 -3.17 0.88 -14.89
C ALA A 22 -3.87 1.43 -13.64
N GLY A 23 -4.50 0.54 -12.88
CA GLY A 23 -5.08 0.83 -11.57
C GLY A 23 -6.49 1.38 -11.64
N GLY A 24 -7.48 0.54 -11.33
CA GLY A 24 -8.82 1.02 -10.98
C GLY A 24 -8.79 1.83 -9.68
N ALA A 25 -9.94 2.34 -9.23
CA ALA A 25 -10.08 3.09 -7.97
C ALA A 25 -9.39 2.39 -6.76
N ASP A 26 -9.24 1.07 -6.83
CA ASP A 26 -8.67 0.22 -5.78
C ASP A 26 -7.19 -0.09 -5.94
N ALA A 27 -6.46 0.65 -6.79
CA ALA A 27 -5.02 0.46 -6.99
C ALA A 27 -4.19 0.60 -5.70
N ILE A 28 -4.72 1.34 -4.71
CA ILE A 28 -4.08 1.54 -3.41
C ILE A 28 -4.30 0.37 -2.44
N VAL A 29 -5.27 -0.51 -2.71
CA VAL A 29 -5.56 -1.66 -1.84
C VAL A 29 -4.42 -2.66 -1.92
N GLY A 30 -3.91 -3.07 -0.75
CA GLY A 30 -2.80 -4.01 -0.67
C GLY A 30 -1.91 -3.74 0.54
N VAL A 31 -0.79 -4.47 0.59
CA VAL A 31 0.20 -4.35 1.67
C VAL A 31 1.38 -3.55 1.16
N TRP A 32 1.70 -2.48 1.88
CA TRP A 32 2.73 -1.52 1.51
C TRP A 32 3.79 -1.42 2.60
N TRP A 33 5.01 -1.17 2.19
CA TRP A 33 6.07 -0.74 3.11
C TRP A 33 5.81 0.72 3.52
N ASN A 34 6.11 1.05 4.78
CA ASN A 34 6.36 2.44 5.14
C ASN A 34 7.68 2.94 4.54
N GLN A 35 7.94 4.23 4.68
CA GLN A 35 9.11 4.88 4.09
C GLN A 35 10.43 4.32 4.64
N GLU A 36 10.48 4.03 5.93
CA GLU A 36 11.63 3.53 6.68
C GLU A 36 11.87 2.03 6.44
N LYS A 37 10.92 1.33 5.80
CA LYS A 37 10.95 -0.11 5.53
C LYS A 37 11.10 -0.96 6.80
N ASP A 38 10.43 -0.55 7.86
CA ASP A 38 10.37 -1.27 9.13
C ASP A 38 8.94 -1.66 9.54
N ALA A 39 7.94 -1.32 8.72
CA ALA A 39 6.55 -1.71 8.90
C ALA A 39 5.87 -2.05 7.57
N HIS A 40 4.88 -2.96 7.64
CA HIS A 40 3.90 -3.14 6.58
C HIS A 40 2.53 -2.62 7.02
N ILE A 41 1.91 -1.86 6.13
CA ILE A 41 0.57 -1.32 6.29
C ILE A 41 -0.32 -1.94 5.21
N GLU A 42 -1.40 -2.59 5.64
CA GLU A 42 -2.46 -3.02 4.74
C GLU A 42 -3.48 -1.89 4.57
N LEU A 43 -3.65 -1.46 3.33
CA LEU A 43 -4.71 -0.55 2.92
C LEU A 43 -5.87 -1.38 2.38
N TYR A 44 -7.06 -1.17 2.93
CA TYR A 44 -8.27 -1.94 2.60
C TYR A 44 -9.52 -1.05 2.58
N LYS A 45 -10.59 -1.52 1.94
CA LYS A 45 -11.88 -0.80 1.94
C LYS A 45 -12.59 -0.92 3.29
N CYS A 46 -13.04 0.19 3.83
CA CYS A 46 -13.81 0.28 5.05
C CYS A 46 -15.09 1.10 4.83
N GLY A 47 -15.95 0.62 3.94
CA GLY A 47 -17.15 1.33 3.49
C GLY A 47 -16.88 2.12 2.21
N GLN A 48 -17.09 3.43 2.25
CA GLN A 48 -16.75 4.35 1.15
C GLN A 48 -15.33 4.93 1.26
N GLU A 49 -14.60 4.57 2.30
CA GLU A 49 -13.25 5.05 2.60
C GLU A 49 -12.22 3.92 2.43
N TYR A 50 -10.96 4.29 2.41
CA TYR A 50 -9.83 3.39 2.58
C TYR A 50 -9.27 3.55 3.99
N CYS A 51 -8.96 2.44 4.62
CA CYS A 51 -8.38 2.39 5.95
C CYS A 51 -7.05 1.67 5.93
N GLY A 52 -6.17 2.02 6.86
CA GLY A 52 -4.92 1.31 7.09
C GLY A 52 -5.00 0.42 8.31
N ARG A 53 -4.25 -0.68 8.31
CA ARG A 53 -3.85 -1.38 9.53
C ARG A 53 -2.40 -1.83 9.46
N ILE A 54 -1.70 -1.79 10.59
CA ILE A 54 -0.32 -2.28 10.68
C ILE A 54 -0.39 -3.81 10.72
N VAL A 55 0.19 -4.50 9.73
CA VAL A 55 0.15 -5.97 9.63
C VAL A 55 1.47 -6.64 9.96
N TRP A 56 2.56 -5.88 9.97
CA TRP A 56 3.88 -6.39 10.32
C TRP A 56 4.81 -5.25 10.76
N LEU A 57 5.73 -5.57 11.66
CA LEU A 57 6.84 -4.72 12.07
C LEU A 57 8.14 -5.52 11.99
N LYS A 58 9.22 -4.87 11.60
CA LYS A 58 10.57 -5.45 11.57
C LYS A 58 11.03 -5.88 12.96
N GLU A 59 10.66 -5.09 13.95
CA GLU A 59 10.89 -5.36 15.37
C GLU A 59 9.54 -5.29 16.09
N PRO A 60 8.78 -6.40 16.09
CA PRO A 60 7.42 -6.43 16.63
C PRO A 60 7.39 -6.44 18.17
N ASP A 61 8.47 -6.93 18.78
CA ASP A 61 8.59 -7.08 20.24
C ASP A 61 9.57 -6.08 20.83
N TYR A 62 9.46 -5.84 22.14
CA TYR A 62 10.42 -5.04 22.89
C TYR A 62 11.80 -5.71 22.95
N PRO A 63 12.89 -4.97 22.69
CA PRO A 63 14.24 -5.48 22.81
C PRO A 63 14.64 -5.72 24.27
N ALA A 64 15.76 -6.43 24.48
CA ALA A 64 16.27 -6.80 25.80
C ALA A 64 16.55 -5.60 26.73
N ASP A 65 16.91 -4.45 26.16
CA ASP A 65 17.25 -3.22 26.85
C ASP A 65 16.09 -2.20 26.90
N SER A 66 14.87 -2.60 26.53
CA SER A 66 13.73 -1.70 26.53
C SER A 66 13.41 -1.14 27.92
N ARG A 67 13.10 0.15 27.98
CA ARG A 67 12.54 0.84 29.17
C ARG A 67 11.05 1.11 29.06
N GLU A 68 10.44 0.76 27.92
CA GLU A 68 9.05 1.08 27.60
C GLU A 68 8.11 -0.12 27.78
N GLY A 69 8.63 -1.35 27.66
CA GLY A 69 7.83 -2.55 27.85
C GLY A 69 8.66 -3.75 28.30
N VAL A 70 8.00 -4.88 28.49
CA VAL A 70 8.65 -6.12 28.92
C VAL A 70 9.39 -6.74 27.72
N PRO A 71 10.71 -7.00 27.80
CA PRO A 71 11.45 -7.62 26.71
C PRO A 71 10.80 -8.91 26.19
N GLY A 72 10.75 -9.07 24.86
CA GLY A 72 10.13 -10.22 24.21
C GLY A 72 8.59 -10.20 24.17
N THR A 73 7.96 -9.10 24.58
CA THR A 73 6.51 -8.89 24.41
C THR A 73 6.24 -7.87 23.30
N ALA A 74 5.05 -7.93 22.70
CA ALA A 74 4.67 -7.05 21.59
C ALA A 74 4.72 -5.57 21.97
N LYS A 75 5.19 -4.73 21.03
CA LYS A 75 5.14 -3.27 21.17
C LYS A 75 3.70 -2.80 21.28
N LEU A 76 3.41 -1.92 22.24
CA LEU A 76 2.07 -1.35 22.49
C LEU A 76 2.01 0.12 22.10
N ASP A 77 0.81 0.67 21.92
CA ASP A 77 0.54 2.05 21.50
C ASP A 77 0.83 3.13 22.57
N HIS A 78 2.05 3.14 23.12
CA HIS A 78 2.43 3.96 24.28
C HIS A 78 2.20 5.46 24.08
N ASN A 79 2.21 5.93 22.83
CA ASN A 79 2.05 7.33 22.48
C ASN A 79 0.59 7.75 22.29
N ASN A 80 -0.38 6.84 22.45
CA ASN A 80 -1.79 7.19 22.31
C ASN A 80 -2.21 8.24 23.35
N PRO A 81 -2.88 9.34 22.97
CA PRO A 81 -3.38 10.32 23.92
C PRO A 81 -4.38 9.70 24.92
N ASP A 82 -5.17 8.71 24.50
CA ASP A 82 -6.07 7.95 25.37
C ASP A 82 -5.29 6.88 26.17
N PRO A 83 -5.21 6.99 27.52
CA PRO A 83 -4.52 6.01 28.34
C PRO A 83 -5.06 4.58 28.24
N ALA A 84 -6.33 4.41 27.88
CA ALA A 84 -6.92 3.09 27.71
C ALA A 84 -6.36 2.35 26.49
N LEU A 85 -6.01 3.10 25.44
CA LEU A 85 -5.50 2.55 24.18
C LEU A 85 -4.01 2.22 24.22
N ARG A 86 -3.24 2.80 25.17
CA ARG A 86 -1.79 2.56 25.30
C ARG A 86 -1.38 1.11 25.58
N LYS A 87 -2.34 0.26 25.95
CA LYS A 87 -2.12 -1.15 26.26
C LYS A 87 -2.38 -2.08 25.07
N ILE A 88 -2.75 -1.52 23.92
CA ILE A 88 -3.09 -2.29 22.72
C ILE A 88 -1.82 -2.51 21.89
N PRO A 89 -1.57 -3.72 21.37
CA PRO A 89 -0.45 -3.99 20.47
C PRO A 89 -0.50 -3.11 19.22
N VAL A 90 0.67 -2.66 18.75
CA VAL A 90 0.79 -1.83 17.54
C VAL A 90 0.40 -2.62 16.29
N VAL A 91 0.82 -3.88 16.20
CA VAL A 91 0.38 -4.77 15.12
C VAL A 91 -1.12 -5.04 15.28
N GLY A 92 -1.88 -4.75 14.23
CA GLY A 92 -3.33 -4.83 14.19
C GLY A 92 -4.05 -3.50 14.43
N LEU A 93 -3.35 -2.44 14.83
CA LEU A 93 -3.97 -1.12 14.96
C LEU A 93 -4.46 -0.62 13.61
N ARG A 94 -5.68 -0.09 13.62
CA ARG A 94 -6.23 0.69 12.51
C ARG A 94 -5.70 2.12 12.61
N ILE A 95 -5.20 2.63 11.50
CA ILE A 95 -4.69 4.00 11.34
C ILE A 95 -5.54 4.79 10.35
#